data_AF-A0A850BT95-F1
#
_entry.id   AF-A0A850BT95-F1
#
_cell.length_a   1.000
_cell.length_b   1.000
_cell.length_c   1.000
_cell.angle_alpha   90.00
_cell.angle_beta   90.00
_cell.angle_gamma   90.00
#
_symmetry.space_group_name_H-M   'P 1'
#
loop_
_entity.id
_entity.type
_entity.pdbx_description
1 polymer ?
#
loop_
_entity_poly.entity_id
_entity_poly.type
_entity_poly.pdbx_seq_one_letter_code
_entity_poly.pdbx_strand_id
1 'polypeptide(L)'
;ADCSSIPATGQFPCDVYDVLVAHCHKCHQDPPINGAPFSLLQFEKTREIYSMEPIWMRMQAAIESGFMPLAPNPKLMGADLKTMQDWFAACAPPVPDGMGCEAP
;
A
#
# COMPACT_ATOMS: atom_id res chain seq x y z
N ALA A 1 -11.28 -14.02 -2.97
CA ALA A 1 -10.05 -14.82 -3.09
C ALA A 1 -9.67 -15.34 -1.71
N ASP A 2 -9.06 -16.53 -1.61
CA ASP A 2 -8.49 -16.99 -0.34
C ASP A 2 -7.15 -16.27 -0.12
N CYS A 3 -7.16 -15.25 0.74
CA CYS A 3 -5.99 -14.44 1.02
C CYS A 3 -4.95 -15.13 1.92
N SER A 4 -5.24 -16.32 2.45
CA SER A 4 -4.35 -17.01 3.40
C SER A 4 -3.07 -17.59 2.77
N SER A 5 -3.05 -17.74 1.45
CA SER A 5 -1.93 -18.33 0.69
C SER A 5 -0.94 -17.30 0.14
N ILE A 6 -1.19 -16.01 0.35
CA ILE A 6 -0.35 -14.96 -0.22
C ILE A 6 0.93 -14.80 0.61
N PRO A 7 2.12 -14.79 -0.03
CA PRO A 7 3.37 -14.60 0.69
C PRO A 7 3.39 -13.29 1.48
N ALA A 8 3.96 -13.35 2.68
CA ALA A 8 4.12 -12.20 3.56
C ALA A 8 5.37 -11.34 3.24
N THR A 9 6.24 -11.85 2.37
CA THR A 9 7.50 -11.22 1.97
C THR A 9 7.59 -11.13 0.45
N GLY A 10 8.43 -10.23 -0.04
CA GLY A 10 8.66 -10.01 -1.46
C GLY A 10 8.72 -8.51 -1.76
N GLN A 11 8.57 -8.14 -3.03
CA GLN A 11 8.55 -6.74 -3.43
C GLN A 11 7.16 -6.32 -3.89
N PHE A 12 6.91 -5.01 -3.94
CA PHE A 12 5.69 -4.52 -4.58
C PHE A 12 5.76 -4.76 -6.10
N PRO A 13 4.62 -5.10 -6.74
CA PRO A 13 4.47 -4.86 -8.17
C PRO A 13 4.85 -3.41 -8.50
N CYS A 14 5.63 -3.18 -9.55
CA CYS A 14 6.18 -1.84 -9.82
C CYS A 14 5.11 -0.78 -10.09
N ASP A 15 3.99 -1.15 -10.72
CA ASP A 15 2.85 -0.26 -10.92
C ASP A 15 2.19 0.16 -9.59
N VAL A 16 2.06 -0.77 -8.64
CA VAL A 16 1.61 -0.47 -7.27
C VAL A 16 2.62 0.44 -6.57
N TYR A 17 3.91 0.13 -6.68
CA TYR A 17 4.98 0.94 -6.09
C TYR A 17 4.97 2.39 -6.59
N ASP A 18 4.80 2.59 -7.91
CA ASP A 18 4.74 3.93 -8.50
C ASP A 18 3.59 4.77 -7.91
N VAL A 19 2.43 4.16 -7.66
CA VAL A 19 1.31 4.81 -6.98
C VAL A 19 1.67 5.17 -5.53
N LEU A 20 2.32 4.25 -4.80
CA LEU A 20 2.75 4.50 -3.42
C LEU A 20 3.76 5.65 -3.34
N VAL A 21 4.73 5.73 -4.26
CA VAL A 21 5.70 6.83 -4.33
C VAL A 21 5.00 8.16 -4.61
N ALA A 22 4.07 8.18 -5.58
CA ALA A 22 3.40 9.41 -6.00
C ALA A 22 2.51 10.01 -4.89
N HIS A 23 1.81 9.15 -4.13
CA HIS A 23 0.71 9.57 -3.26
C HIS A 23 0.91 9.29 -1.76
N CYS A 24 1.63 8.23 -1.39
CA CYS A 24 1.63 7.71 -0.02
C CYS A 24 2.95 7.95 0.72
N HIS A 25 4.08 7.73 0.05
CA HIS A 25 5.40 7.79 0.68
C HIS A 25 5.74 9.16 1.25
N LYS A 26 5.14 10.25 0.76
CA LYS A 26 5.36 11.60 1.32
C LYS A 26 5.10 11.70 2.83
N CYS A 27 4.23 10.84 3.39
CA CYS A 27 3.92 10.82 4.82
C CYS A 27 4.25 9.46 5.45
N HIS A 28 4.00 8.37 4.74
CA HIS A 28 4.23 7.01 5.23
C HIS A 28 5.70 6.56 5.07
N GLN A 29 6.60 7.33 5.68
CA GLN A 29 8.05 7.11 5.73
C GLN A 29 8.45 6.18 6.89
N ASP A 30 9.75 5.91 7.04
CA ASP A 30 10.34 5.30 8.24
C ASP A 30 11.45 6.20 8.83
N PRO A 31 11.23 6.89 9.98
CA PRO A 31 9.99 6.90 10.75
C PRO A 31 8.84 7.63 10.03
N PRO A 32 7.56 7.32 10.34
CA PRO A 32 6.42 8.02 9.77
C PRO A 32 6.44 9.52 10.11
N ILE A 33 5.95 10.33 9.18
CA ILE A 33 5.85 11.79 9.35
C ILE A 33 4.43 12.29 9.05
N ASN A 34 4.15 13.56 9.38
CA ASN A 34 2.85 14.20 9.14
C ASN A 34 1.64 13.42 9.70
N GLY A 35 1.85 12.70 10.82
CA GLY A 35 0.79 11.94 11.50
C GLY A 35 0.45 10.59 10.88
N ALA A 36 1.21 10.10 9.89
CA ALA A 36 1.08 8.73 9.42
C ALA A 36 1.39 7.74 10.56
N PRO A 37 0.60 6.67 10.75
CA PRO A 37 0.78 5.75 11.87
C PRO A 37 1.81 4.63 11.62
N PHE A 38 2.22 4.42 10.36
CA PHE A 38 3.15 3.35 9.95
C PHE A 38 3.84 3.69 8.62
N SER A 39 4.96 3.01 8.35
CA SER A 39 5.69 3.08 7.09
C SER A 39 5.00 2.28 5.99
N LEU A 40 5.12 2.71 4.74
CA LEU A 40 4.70 1.98 3.54
C LEU A 40 5.84 1.84 2.52
N LEU A 41 7.09 2.00 2.96
CA LEU A 41 8.27 2.00 2.08
C LEU A 41 8.63 0.60 1.56
N GLN A 42 8.39 -0.43 2.38
CA GLN A 42 8.69 -1.83 2.08
C GLN A 42 7.41 -2.67 2.05
N PHE A 43 7.40 -3.72 1.24
CA PHE A 43 6.21 -4.55 1.02
C PHE A 43 5.72 -5.20 2.31
N GLU A 44 6.65 -5.73 3.12
CA GLU A 44 6.39 -6.43 4.38
C GLU A 44 5.58 -5.56 5.34
N LYS A 45 5.77 -4.23 5.30
CA LYS A 45 4.99 -3.30 6.12
C LYS A 45 3.49 -3.40 5.85
N THR A 46 3.09 -3.68 4.61
CA THR A 46 1.67 -3.85 4.26
C THR A 46 1.07 -5.15 4.83
N ARG A 47 1.93 -6.09 5.26
CA ARG A 47 1.55 -7.38 5.85
C ARG A 47 1.52 -7.36 7.37
N GLU A 48 2.16 -6.39 8.01
CA GLU A 48 2.08 -6.20 9.46
C GLU A 48 0.63 -5.91 9.90
N ILE A 49 0.29 -6.34 11.11
CA ILE A 49 -1.05 -6.14 11.69
C ILE A 49 -1.14 -4.75 12.35
N TYR A 50 -2.14 -3.97 11.94
CA TYR A 50 -2.50 -2.70 12.54
C TYR A 50 -3.98 -2.67 12.94
N SER A 51 -4.24 -2.48 14.24
CA SER A 51 -5.59 -2.50 14.81
C SER A 51 -6.41 -3.73 14.42
N MET A 52 -5.81 -4.94 14.50
CA MET A 52 -6.42 -6.26 14.23
C MET A 52 -6.43 -6.76 12.77
N GLU A 53 -6.04 -5.96 11.78
CA GLU A 53 -6.02 -6.37 10.37
C GLU A 53 -4.67 -6.02 9.72
N PRO A 54 -4.26 -6.74 8.66
CA PRO A 54 -3.10 -6.34 7.87
C PRO A 54 -3.22 -4.90 7.34
N ILE A 55 -2.10 -4.18 7.31
CA ILE A 55 -2.06 -2.79 6.86
C ILE A 55 -2.65 -2.60 5.46
N TRP A 56 -2.49 -3.54 4.52
CA TRP A 56 -3.09 -3.42 3.18
C TRP A 56 -4.63 -3.34 3.21
N MET A 57 -5.30 -4.00 4.15
CA MET A 57 -6.76 -3.88 4.33
C MET A 57 -7.14 -2.49 4.86
N ARG A 58 -6.29 -1.92 5.74
CA ARG A 58 -6.45 -0.54 6.21
C ARG A 58 -6.23 0.47 5.10
N MET A 59 -5.26 0.24 4.22
CA MET A 59 -5.03 1.06 3.02
C MET A 59 -6.26 1.05 2.11
N GLN A 60 -6.82 -0.14 1.83
CA GLN A 60 -8.03 -0.28 1.04
C GLN A 60 -9.19 0.53 1.63
N ALA A 61 -9.52 0.31 2.91
CA ALA A 61 -10.60 1.02 3.57
C ALA A 61 -10.39 2.55 3.60
N ALA A 62 -9.15 3.00 3.79
CA ALA A 62 -8.82 4.42 3.80
C ALA A 62 -8.95 5.08 2.41
N ILE A 63 -8.60 4.37 1.33
CA ILE A 63 -8.76 4.84 -0.04
C ILE A 63 -10.25 4.82 -0.44
N GLU A 64 -10.97 3.74 -0.17
CA GLU A 64 -12.39 3.58 -0.55
C GLU A 64 -13.31 4.56 0.17
N SER A 65 -13.06 4.85 1.44
CA SER A 65 -13.79 5.88 2.19
C SER A 65 -13.43 7.31 1.76
N GLY A 66 -12.41 7.48 0.93
CA GLY A 66 -11.85 8.78 0.58
C GLY A 66 -11.15 9.45 1.75
N PHE A 67 -10.77 8.73 2.82
CA PHE A 67 -10.00 9.29 3.93
C PHE A 67 -8.57 9.63 3.48
N MET A 68 -7.93 8.73 2.74
CA MET A 68 -6.57 8.90 2.22
C MET A 68 -6.53 9.16 0.71
N PRO A 69 -5.56 9.95 0.22
CA PRO A 69 -4.59 10.75 0.98
C PRO A 69 -5.26 11.89 1.76
N LEU A 70 -4.73 12.30 2.92
CA LEU A 70 -5.32 13.40 3.70
C LEU A 70 -5.32 14.71 2.92
N ALA A 71 -6.38 15.51 3.08
CA ALA A 71 -6.45 16.87 2.55
C ALA A 71 -5.25 17.71 3.05
N PRO A 72 -4.67 18.61 2.23
CA PRO A 72 -5.16 19.04 0.92
C PRO A 72 -4.67 18.17 -0.26
N ASN A 73 -4.05 17.01 -0.01
CA ASN A 73 -3.58 16.16 -1.10
C ASN A 73 -4.76 15.60 -1.91
N PRO A 74 -4.66 15.53 -3.25
CA PRO A 74 -5.72 15.00 -4.09
C PRO A 74 -5.96 13.51 -3.79
N LYS A 75 -7.22 13.08 -3.90
CA LYS A 75 -7.58 11.66 -3.84
C LYS A 75 -7.08 10.93 -5.08
N LEU A 76 -6.83 9.63 -4.93
CA LEU A 76 -6.53 8.77 -6.07
C LEU A 76 -7.74 8.77 -7.02
N MET A 77 -7.46 8.79 -8.32
CA MET A 77 -8.45 8.75 -9.38
C MET A 77 -7.87 8.07 -10.62
N GLY A 78 -8.72 7.72 -11.58
CA GLY A 78 -8.26 7.18 -12.87
C GLY A 78 -7.45 5.89 -12.73
N ALA A 79 -6.29 5.85 -13.41
CA ALA A 79 -5.43 4.67 -13.45
C ALA A 79 -4.88 4.29 -12.08
N ASP A 80 -4.40 5.25 -11.29
CA ASP A 80 -3.79 4.99 -9.97
C ASP A 80 -4.79 4.35 -9.00
N LEU A 81 -6.03 4.85 -8.98
CA LEU A 81 -7.09 4.26 -8.16
C LEU A 81 -7.37 2.82 -8.60
N LYS A 82 -7.45 2.58 -9.92
CA LYS A 82 -7.69 1.26 -10.47
C LYS A 82 -6.55 0.28 -10.13
N THR A 83 -5.30 0.69 -10.25
CA THR A 83 -4.13 -0.12 -9.88
C THR A 83 -4.21 -0.58 -8.43
N MET A 84 -4.52 0.33 -7.50
CA MET A 84 -4.66 -0.03 -6.08
C MET A 84 -5.85 -0.97 -5.84
N GLN A 85 -7.00 -0.71 -6.47
CA GLN A 85 -8.19 -1.55 -6.34
C GLN A 85 -7.96 -2.97 -6.88
N ASP A 86 -7.33 -3.11 -8.05
CA ASP A 86 -6.99 -4.40 -8.62
C ASP A 86 -6.02 -5.18 -7.71
N TRP A 87 -5.02 -4.48 -7.15
CA TRP A 87 -4.07 -5.08 -6.19
C TRP A 87 -4.77 -5.55 -4.91
N PHE A 88 -5.65 -4.73 -4.32
CA PHE A 88 -6.43 -5.11 -3.14
C PHE A 88 -7.37 -6.31 -3.42
N ALA A 89 -8.03 -6.33 -4.57
CA ALA A 89 -8.92 -7.42 -4.98
C ALA A 89 -8.18 -8.77 -5.09
N ALA A 90 -6.87 -8.74 -5.38
CA ALA A 90 -5.99 -9.89 -5.40
C ALA A 90 -5.37 -10.25 -4.03
N CYS A 91 -5.82 -9.63 -2.93
CA CYS A 91 -5.22 -9.75 -1.60
C CYS A 91 -3.79 -9.18 -1.49
N ALA A 92 -3.55 -8.11 -2.25
CA ALA A 92 -2.35 -7.28 -2.20
C ALA A 92 -1.01 -8.02 -2.47
N PRO A 93 -0.94 -8.99 -3.41
CA PRO A 93 0.17 -9.94 -3.50
C PRO A 93 1.52 -9.25 -3.75
N PRO A 94 2.64 -9.82 -3.24
CA PRO A 94 3.96 -9.43 -3.67
C PRO A 94 4.27 -10.02 -5.04
N VAL A 95 5.36 -9.52 -5.63
CA VAL A 95 6.15 -10.27 -6.61
C VAL A 95 7.43 -10.79 -5.94
N PRO A 96 8.07 -11.86 -6.47
CA PRO A 96 9.34 -12.34 -5.93
C PRO A 96 10.43 -11.26 -5.93
N ASP A 97 11.39 -11.40 -5.01
CA ASP A 97 12.53 -10.48 -4.91
C ASP A 97 13.29 -10.37 -6.24
N GLY A 98 13.64 -9.12 -6.61
CA GLY A 98 14.29 -8.81 -7.87
C GLY A 98 13.35 -8.74 -9.08
N MET A 99 12.05 -9.01 -8.89
CA MET A 99 11.02 -8.86 -9.93
C MET A 99 10.09 -7.66 -9.68
N GLY A 100 10.22 -6.99 -8.55
CA GLY A 100 9.39 -5.85 -8.16
C GLY A 100 10.17 -4.57 -7.94
N CYS A 101 9.48 -3.62 -7.33
CA CYS A 101 10.02 -2.33 -6.96
C CYS A 101 9.77 -2.09 -5.47
N GLU A 102 10.75 -1.52 -4.79
CA GLU A 102 10.63 -1.10 -3.40
C GLU A 102 11.63 0.03 -3.12
N ALA A 103 11.42 0.75 -2.02
CA ALA A 103 12.41 1.69 -1.56
C ALA A 103 13.63 0.91 -1.02
N PRO A 104 14.86 1.39 -1.27
CA PRO A 104 16.07 0.77 -0.74
C PRO A 104 16.12 0.78 0.80
#